data_AF-A0A4U3ABM8-F1
#
_entry.id   AF-A0A4U3ABM8-F1
#
_cell.length_a   1.000
_cell.length_b   1.000
_cell.length_c   1.000
_cell.angle_alpha   90.00
_cell.angle_beta   90.00
_cell.angle_gamma   90.00
#
_symmetry.space_group_name_H-M   'P 1'
#
loop_
_entity.id
_entity.type
_entity.pdbx_description
1 polymer ?
#
loop_
_entity_poly.entity_id
_entity_poly.type
_entity_poly.pdbx_seq_one_letter_code
_entity_poly.pdbx_strand_id
1 'polypeptide(L)'
;MTELKDRLQVDDKEKWDLTDIYHTIEDWESDFHKIELLTKELHEFNGHIHDGNSLLAYLTKSEEISSIISLMFAYARLQSDLDTRDTDAQS
;
A
#
# COMPACT_ATOMS: atom_id res chain seq x y z
N MET A 1 11.94 -12.70 -37.26
CA MET A 1 11.69 -11.65 -36.24
C MET A 1 10.74 -12.23 -35.24
N THR A 2 11.14 -12.26 -33.96
CA THR A 2 10.26 -12.69 -32.88
C THR A 2 9.27 -11.56 -32.60
N GLU A 3 7.99 -11.85 -32.61
CA GLU A 3 6.93 -10.90 -32.27
C GLU A 3 7.04 -10.54 -30.78
N LEU A 4 7.14 -9.25 -30.47
CA LEU A 4 7.12 -8.76 -29.09
C LEU A 4 5.67 -8.86 -28.58
N LYS A 5 5.45 -9.70 -27.57
CA LYS A 5 4.13 -9.83 -26.92
C LYS A 5 3.85 -8.62 -26.05
N ASP A 6 2.61 -8.14 -26.11
CA ASP A 6 2.09 -7.18 -25.15
C ASP A 6 1.91 -7.85 -23.77
N ARG A 7 2.06 -7.11 -22.67
CA ARG A 7 1.87 -7.65 -21.31
C ARG A 7 0.48 -8.29 -21.16
N LEU A 8 -0.53 -7.73 -21.82
CA LEU A 8 -1.91 -8.25 -21.80
C LEU A 8 -2.04 -9.62 -22.48
N GLN A 9 -1.09 -10.01 -23.34
CA GLN A 9 -1.12 -11.28 -24.08
C GLN A 9 -0.40 -12.44 -23.34
N VAL A 10 0.22 -12.16 -22.19
CA VAL A 10 0.82 -13.20 -21.32
C VAL A 10 -0.29 -13.97 -20.63
N ASP A 11 -0.10 -15.28 -20.42
CA ASP A 11 -1.05 -16.13 -19.68
C ASP A 11 -1.05 -15.72 -18.20
N ASP A 12 -2.22 -15.64 -17.57
CA ASP A 12 -2.35 -15.11 -16.20
C ASP A 12 -1.56 -15.94 -15.18
N LYS A 13 -1.40 -17.25 -15.42
CA LYS A 13 -0.57 -18.13 -14.57
C LYS A 13 0.93 -17.76 -14.55
N GLU A 14 1.37 -16.97 -15.54
CA GLU A 14 2.74 -16.48 -15.67
C GLU A 14 2.87 -15.02 -15.18
N LYS A 15 1.75 -14.39 -14.80
CA LYS A 15 1.73 -13.04 -14.22
C LYS A 15 1.82 -13.13 -12.70
N TRP A 16 2.38 -12.08 -12.09
CA TRP A 16 2.30 -11.92 -10.65
C TRP A 16 0.84 -11.65 -10.27
N ASP A 17 0.39 -12.33 -9.22
CA ASP A 17 -0.93 -12.11 -8.63
C ASP A 17 -0.79 -11.11 -7.49
N LEU A 18 -1.30 -9.90 -7.68
CA LEU A 18 -1.28 -8.87 -6.63
C LEU A 18 -2.49 -8.96 -5.69
N THR A 19 -3.43 -9.89 -5.94
CA THR A 19 -4.62 -10.08 -5.10
C THR A 19 -4.30 -10.61 -3.70
N ASP A 20 -3.09 -11.13 -3.50
CA ASP A 20 -2.53 -11.47 -2.19
C ASP A 20 -2.25 -10.24 -1.31
N ILE A 21 -2.13 -9.04 -1.91
CA ILE A 21 -1.94 -7.77 -1.18
C ILE A 21 -3.26 -7.00 -1.14
N TYR A 22 -3.85 -6.70 -2.29
CA TYR A 22 -5.16 -6.07 -2.43
C TYR A 22 -5.94 -6.74 -3.55
N HIS A 23 -7.18 -7.15 -3.28
CA HIS A 23 -7.98 -7.85 -4.27
C HIS A 23 -8.42 -6.90 -5.39
N THR A 24 -8.72 -5.65 -5.03
CA THR A 24 -9.07 -4.60 -5.99
C THR A 24 -8.41 -3.27 -5.66
N ILE A 25 -8.45 -2.33 -6.61
CA ILE A 25 -7.97 -0.96 -6.38
C ILE A 25 -8.79 -0.25 -5.30
N GLU A 26 -10.08 -0.56 -5.18
CA GLU A 26 -10.95 -0.01 -4.14
C GLU A 26 -10.54 -0.44 -2.73
N ASP A 27 -10.00 -1.66 -2.56
CA ASP A 27 -9.44 -2.09 -1.28
C ASP A 27 -8.22 -1.24 -0.89
N TRP A 28 -7.35 -0.96 -1.87
CA TRP A 28 -6.19 -0.07 -1.68
C TRP A 28 -6.62 1.37 -1.36
N GLU A 29 -7.62 1.90 -2.08
CA GLU A 29 -8.19 3.23 -1.81
C GLU A 29 -8.82 3.28 -0.41
N SER A 30 -9.47 2.21 0.05
CA SER A 30 -10.04 2.15 1.39
C SER A 30 -8.96 2.32 2.47
N ASP A 31 -7.82 1.63 2.32
CA ASP A 31 -6.70 1.76 3.24
C ASP A 31 -6.01 3.13 3.16
N PHE A 32 -5.97 3.75 1.98
CA PHE A 32 -5.53 5.14 1.82
C PHE A 32 -6.34 6.08 2.71
N HIS A 33 -7.67 6.05 2.60
CA HIS A 33 -8.56 6.88 3.41
C HIS A 33 -8.45 6.56 4.91
N LYS A 34 -8.24 5.28 5.25
CA LYS A 34 -8.02 4.84 6.64
C LYS A 34 -6.74 5.46 7.22
N ILE A 35 -5.63 5.47 6.48
CA ILE A 35 -4.37 6.09 6.93
C ILE A 35 -4.53 7.60 7.16
N GLU A 36 -5.30 8.30 6.33
CA GLU A 36 -5.57 9.73 6.54
C GLU A 36 -6.22 10.00 7.90
N LEU A 37 -7.11 9.11 8.35
CA LEU A 37 -7.75 9.20 9.67
C LEU A 37 -6.78 8.80 10.79
N LEU A 38 -6.10 7.65 10.64
CA LEU A 38 -5.18 7.14 11.65
C LEU A 38 -4.00 8.09 11.89
N THR A 39 -3.52 8.78 10.86
CA THR A 39 -2.43 9.76 10.98
C THR A 39 -2.86 10.99 11.78
N LYS A 40 -4.13 11.40 11.69
CA LYS A 40 -4.68 12.46 12.55
C LYS A 40 -4.71 12.01 14.01
N GLU A 41 -5.14 10.78 14.29
CA GLU A 41 -5.09 10.21 15.65
C GLU A 41 -3.65 10.10 16.17
N LEU A 42 -2.70 9.74 15.32
CA LEU A 42 -1.28 9.66 15.68
C LEU A 42 -0.71 11.05 16.03
N HIS A 43 -1.19 12.10 15.36
CA HIS A 43 -0.77 13.48 15.64
C HIS A 43 -1.14 13.93 17.06
N GLU A 44 -2.24 13.42 17.63
CA GLU A 44 -2.66 13.74 18.99
C GLU A 44 -1.62 13.35 20.06
N PHE A 45 -0.71 12.42 19.76
CA PHE A 45 0.38 12.07 20.68
C PHE A 45 1.47 13.15 20.77
N ASN A 46 1.50 14.13 19.87
CA ASN A 46 2.50 15.20 19.87
C ASN A 46 2.41 16.04 21.14
N GLY A 47 3.46 16.01 21.97
CA GLY A 47 3.47 16.68 23.27
C GLY A 47 2.69 15.97 24.38
N HIS A 48 2.07 14.82 24.11
CA HIS A 48 1.22 14.06 25.05
C HIS A 48 1.81 12.70 25.48
N ILE A 49 3.09 12.46 25.20
CA ILE A 49 3.83 11.29 25.70
C ILE A 49 4.51 11.65 27.01
N HIS A 50 4.03 11.07 28.11
CA HIS A 50 4.47 11.44 29.47
C HIS A 50 4.97 10.25 30.29
N ASP A 51 4.70 9.03 29.86
CA ASP A 51 5.05 7.80 30.57
C ASP A 51 5.19 6.61 29.60
N GLY A 52 5.54 5.45 30.16
CA GLY A 52 5.68 4.22 29.37
C GLY A 52 4.38 3.75 28.70
N ASN A 53 3.22 4.04 29.29
CA ASN A 53 1.92 3.61 28.75
C ASN A 53 1.53 4.44 27.52
N SER A 54 1.69 5.76 27.60
CA SER A 54 1.48 6.68 26.47
C SER A 54 2.49 6.45 25.35
N LEU A 55 3.74 6.11 25.68
CA LEU A 55 4.74 5.71 24.69
C LEU A 55 4.37 4.40 23.98
N LEU A 56 3.96 3.37 24.73
CA LEU A 56 3.54 2.09 24.15
C LEU A 56 2.34 2.29 23.21
N ALA A 57 1.34 3.05 23.64
CA ALA A 57 0.17 3.36 22.81
C ALA A 57 0.55 4.04 21.49
N TYR A 58 1.47 5.02 21.53
CA TYR A 58 2.00 5.66 20.32
C TYR A 58 2.71 4.65 19.41
N LEU A 59 3.63 3.84 19.96
CA LEU A 59 4.44 2.90 19.18
C LEU A 59 3.58 1.85 18.51
N THR A 60 2.60 1.27 19.22
CA THR A 60 1.66 0.30 18.66
C THR A 60 0.85 0.91 17.52
N LYS A 61 0.34 2.14 17.70
CA LYS A 61 -0.42 2.84 16.64
C LYS A 61 0.45 3.16 15.44
N SER A 62 1.69 3.60 15.67
CA SER A 62 2.66 3.90 14.62
C SER A 62 3.04 2.65 13.82
N GLU A 63 3.17 1.49 14.47
CA GLU A 63 3.47 0.21 13.83
C GLU A 63 2.30 -0.27 12.96
N GLU A 64 1.05 -0.14 13.44
CA GLU A 64 -0.16 -0.44 12.67
C GLU A 64 -0.19 0.39 11.38
N ILE A 65 -0.01 1.71 11.48
CA ILE A 65 0.00 2.62 10.33
C ILE A 65 1.14 2.27 9.37
N SER A 66 2.35 2.03 9.88
CA SER A 66 3.52 1.70 9.05
C SER A 66 3.34 0.39 8.30
N SER A 67 2.63 -0.59 8.89
CA SER A 67 2.37 -1.88 8.25
C SER A 67 1.44 -1.72 7.05
N ILE A 68 0.37 -0.92 7.19
CA ILE A 68 -0.56 -0.62 6.09
C ILE A 68 0.17 0.14 4.98
N ILE A 69 0.91 1.20 5.32
CA ILE A 69 1.70 1.97 4.34
C ILE A 69 2.67 1.07 3.57
N SER A 70 3.30 0.10 4.24
CA SER A 70 4.25 -0.81 3.60
C SER A 70 3.56 -1.69 2.55
N LEU A 71 2.37 -2.22 2.84
CA LEU A 71 1.59 -3.03 1.90
C LEU A 71 1.09 -2.19 0.72
N MET A 72 0.55 -1.00 1.00
CA MET A 72 0.10 -0.06 -0.04
C MET A 72 1.22 0.32 -1.00
N PHE A 73 2.41 0.63 -0.45
CA PHE A 73 3.57 0.97 -1.26
C PHE A 73 4.05 -0.23 -2.08
N ALA A 74 4.09 -1.43 -1.49
CA ALA A 74 4.45 -2.64 -2.20
C ALA A 74 3.48 -2.91 -3.37
N TYR A 75 2.18 -2.82 -3.13
CA TYR A 75 1.16 -2.99 -4.17
C TYR A 75 1.35 -1.99 -5.32
N ALA A 76 1.39 -0.68 -5.03
CA ALA A 76 1.51 0.36 -6.05
C ALA A 76 2.79 0.19 -6.89
N ARG A 77 3.92 -0.13 -6.24
CA ARG A 77 5.18 -0.38 -6.92
C ARG A 77 5.11 -1.61 -7.83
N LEU A 78 4.61 -2.73 -7.31
CA LEU A 78 4.51 -3.97 -8.08
C LEU A 78 3.52 -3.81 -9.24
N GLN A 79 2.44 -3.05 -9.05
CA GLN A 79 1.47 -2.73 -10.09
C GLN A 79 2.11 -1.91 -11.23
N SER A 80 2.90 -0.89 -10.88
CA SER A 80 3.70 -0.10 -11.85
C SER A 80 4.72 -0.96 -12.61
N ASP A 81 5.29 -1.98 -11.97
CA ASP A 81 6.22 -2.93 -12.58
C ASP A 81 5.51 -3.97 -13.50
N LEU A 82 4.18 -4.14 -13.42
CA LEU A 82 3.44 -5.05 -14.30
C LEU A 82 3.47 -4.57 -15.76
N ASP A 83 3.20 -3.29 -16.00
CA ASP A 83 3.32 -2.67 -17.31
C ASP A 83 3.66 -1.19 -17.16
N THR A 84 4.92 -0.82 -17.42
CA THR A 84 5.38 0.57 -17.31
C THR A 84 4.77 1.52 -18.37
N ARG A 85 3.94 1.00 -19.29
CA ARG A 85 3.18 1.79 -20.25
C ARG A 85 1.77 2.12 -19.74
N ASP A 86 1.30 1.44 -18.71
CA ASP A 86 0.05 1.76 -18.01
C ASP A 86 0.29 3.01 -17.16
N THR A 87 -0.32 4.13 -17.58
CA THR A 87 -0.18 5.42 -16.91
C THR A 87 -1.00 5.54 -15.64
N ASP A 88 -2.08 4.78 -15.52
CA ASP A 88 -2.96 4.83 -14.33
C ASP A 88 -2.20 4.27 -13.12
N ALA A 89 -1.35 3.26 -13.33
CA ALA A 89 -0.44 2.72 -12.32
C ALA A 89 0.75 3.64 -11.97
N GLN A 90 0.89 4.82 -12.61
CA GLN A 90 1.97 5.78 -12.36
C GLN A 90 1.49 7.06 -11.65
N SER A 91 0.18 7.24 -11.47
CA SER A 91 -0.41 8.47 -10.95
C SER A 91 -0.77 8.40 -9.47
#